data_AF-A0A0Q4UX12-F1
#
_entry.id   AF-A0A0Q4UX12-F1
#
_cell.length_a   1.000
_cell.length_b   1.000
_cell.length_c   1.000
_cell.angle_alpha   90.00
_cell.angle_beta   90.00
_cell.angle_gamma   90.00
#
_symmetry.space_group_name_H-M   'P 1'
#
loop_
_entity.id
_entity.type
_entity.pdbx_description
1 polymer ?
#
loop_
_entity_poly.entity_id
_entity_poly.type
_entity_poly.pdbx_seq_one_letter_code
_entity_poly.pdbx_strand_id
1 'polypeptide(L)'
;MKGTVPPVALQRRWRDLVDRRLPQAARARPEWPVRLDHCFARILLDNACGGPWRESVAPPAWANMPPDRLSLAIDLGEAVLAEKADLGLLNRRSLAWRGKIRRSVPPPVPASLKGQGFVLRRWLRADDRPFADLNADAEGMRHFPSTKSRGESLIEARAIDRRFESDGFGPWALDVPGEGFVGFVGAMRLIRPMPFGGGETAGATVEIGWRLARSAWGRGLATRAAKLALDDLFGRCGVPAVVAFTAACNTPSLRVMHRLGMVFAEDFLHPALPADDRLQPHRLYRLKAGGTSSIGDQAPEDHRS
;
A
#
# COMPACT_ATOMS: atom_id res chain seq x y z
N MET A 1 -8.89 21.45 -8.00
CA MET A 1 -10.16 20.69 -7.96
C MET A 1 -10.75 20.88 -6.57
N LYS A 2 -11.94 21.49 -6.45
CA LYS A 2 -12.66 21.51 -5.17
C LYS A 2 -12.98 20.05 -4.84
N GLY A 3 -12.38 19.50 -3.78
CA GLY A 3 -12.66 18.14 -3.35
C GLY A 3 -14.14 17.99 -3.05
N THR A 4 -14.77 16.94 -3.59
CA THR A 4 -16.16 16.62 -3.29
C THR A 4 -16.34 16.50 -1.79
N VAL A 5 -17.28 17.25 -1.21
CA VAL A 5 -17.59 17.19 0.22
C VAL A 5 -18.10 15.79 0.57
N PRO A 6 -17.65 15.17 1.67
CA PRO A 6 -18.19 13.89 2.13
C PRO A 6 -19.71 13.91 2.31
N PRO A 7 -20.43 12.84 1.92
CA PRO A 7 -21.85 12.70 2.22
C PRO A 7 -22.12 12.79 3.73
N VAL A 8 -23.24 13.40 4.12
CA VAL A 8 -23.62 13.59 5.53
C VAL A 8 -23.61 12.27 6.32
N ALA A 9 -24.04 11.17 5.70
CA ALA A 9 -23.99 9.84 6.31
C ALA A 9 -22.56 9.41 6.69
N LEU A 10 -21.58 9.70 5.82
CA LEU A 10 -20.18 9.38 6.08
C LEU A 10 -19.59 10.25 7.20
N GLN A 11 -19.96 11.54 7.23
CA GLN A 11 -19.58 12.44 8.31
C GLN A 11 -20.14 11.98 9.67
N ARG A 12 -21.41 11.54 9.70
CA ARG A 12 -22.04 10.98 10.92
C ARG A 12 -21.33 9.72 11.40
N ARG A 13 -21.02 8.79 10.50
CA ARG A 13 -20.26 7.56 10.83
C ARG A 13 -18.90 7.90 11.43
N TRP A 14 -18.16 8.85 10.84
CA TRP A 14 -16.88 9.30 11.37
C TRP A 14 -17.01 9.83 12.79
N ARG A 15 -17.96 10.74 13.03
CA ARG A 15 -18.14 11.36 14.34
C ARG A 15 -18.56 10.34 15.40
N ASP A 16 -19.49 9.45 15.09
CA ASP A 16 -19.87 8.37 16.01
C ASP A 16 -18.68 7.47 16.39
N LEU A 17 -17.86 7.11 15.40
CA LEU A 17 -16.69 6.27 15.61
C LEU A 17 -15.63 6.95 16.49
N VAL A 18 -15.27 8.20 16.18
CA VAL A 18 -14.13 8.91 16.77
C VAL A 18 -14.49 9.64 18.05
N ASP A 19 -15.65 10.31 18.08
CA ASP A 19 -16.05 11.13 19.23
C ASP A 19 -16.59 10.25 20.38
N ARG A 20 -17.05 9.02 20.08
CA ARG A 20 -17.72 8.14 21.04
C ARG A 20 -17.15 6.73 21.14
N ARG A 21 -17.25 5.92 20.07
CA ARG A 21 -17.02 4.46 20.15
C ARG A 21 -15.57 4.10 20.48
N LEU A 22 -14.59 4.73 19.83
CA LEU A 22 -13.17 4.48 20.08
C LEU A 22 -12.74 4.90 21.51
N PRO A 23 -13.04 6.12 21.99
CA PRO A 23 -12.76 6.49 23.38
C PRO A 23 -13.46 5.60 24.41
N GLN A 24 -14.70 5.17 24.14
CA GLN A 24 -15.44 4.25 25.01
C GLN A 24 -14.75 2.88 25.09
N ALA A 25 -14.39 2.30 23.95
CA ALA A 25 -13.67 1.02 23.89
C ALA A 25 -12.31 1.09 24.59
N ALA A 26 -11.61 2.23 24.49
CA ALA A 26 -10.31 2.45 25.10
C ALA A 26 -10.34 2.36 26.65
N ARG A 27 -11.51 2.53 27.29
CA ARG A 27 -11.66 2.35 28.74
C ARG A 27 -11.50 0.90 29.18
N ALA A 28 -11.85 -0.04 28.31
CA ALA A 28 -11.74 -1.48 28.55
C ALA A 28 -10.45 -2.09 27.96
N ARG A 29 -9.62 -1.28 27.29
CA ARG A 29 -8.43 -1.72 26.55
C ARG A 29 -7.17 -0.98 27.04
N PRO A 30 -6.62 -1.35 28.21
CA PRO A 30 -5.48 -0.65 28.81
C PRO A 30 -4.21 -0.69 27.92
N GLU A 31 -4.07 -1.71 27.07
CA GLU A 31 -2.97 -1.90 26.14
C GLU A 31 -2.95 -0.92 24.97
N TRP A 32 -4.07 -0.25 24.68
CA TRP A 32 -4.12 0.74 23.60
C TRP A 32 -3.18 1.93 23.89
N PRO A 33 -2.47 2.47 22.89
CA PRO A 33 -1.50 3.53 23.12
C PRO A 33 -2.14 4.92 23.34
N VAL A 34 -3.46 5.04 23.14
CA VAL A 34 -4.18 6.32 23.19
C VAL A 34 -5.56 6.13 23.82
N ARG A 35 -6.14 7.23 24.32
CA ARG A 35 -7.47 7.27 24.97
C ARG A 35 -8.39 8.38 24.44
N LEU A 36 -7.80 9.49 23.98
CA LEU A 36 -8.54 10.69 23.60
C LEU A 36 -8.97 10.62 22.12
N ASP A 37 -10.17 11.12 21.85
CA ASP A 37 -10.79 11.23 20.52
C ASP A 37 -9.85 11.79 19.43
N HIS A 38 -9.21 12.93 19.68
CA HIS A 38 -8.32 13.59 18.74
C HIS A 38 -7.04 12.79 18.47
N CYS A 39 -6.62 11.92 19.40
CA CYS A 39 -5.54 10.98 19.15
C CYS A 39 -5.96 9.91 18.15
N PHE A 40 -7.15 9.33 18.29
CA PHE A 40 -7.71 8.40 17.31
C PHE A 40 -7.88 9.08 15.94
N ALA A 41 -8.49 10.27 15.93
CA ALA A 41 -8.68 11.06 14.72
C ALA A 41 -7.36 11.24 13.96
N ARG A 42 -6.31 11.71 14.65
CA ARG A 42 -4.98 11.88 14.05
C ARG A 42 -4.47 10.57 13.45
N ILE A 43 -4.50 9.47 14.20
CA ILE A 43 -3.93 8.19 13.78
C ILE A 43 -4.63 7.68 12.52
N LEU A 44 -5.97 7.66 12.52
CA LEU A 44 -6.76 7.15 11.40
C LEU A 44 -6.61 8.01 10.15
N LEU A 45 -6.69 9.34 10.30
CA LEU A 45 -6.57 10.28 9.17
C LEU A 45 -5.15 10.27 8.60
N ASP A 46 -4.11 10.25 9.44
CA ASP A 46 -2.74 10.22 8.94
C ASP A 46 -2.45 8.95 8.15
N ASN A 47 -2.91 7.79 8.63
CA ASN A 47 -2.70 6.52 7.92
C ASN A 47 -3.53 6.44 6.63
N ALA A 48 -4.75 6.98 6.61
CA ALA A 48 -5.54 7.09 5.38
C ALA A 48 -4.91 8.05 4.34
N CYS A 49 -4.19 9.07 4.79
CA CYS A 49 -3.45 10.00 3.92
C CYS A 49 -2.02 9.54 3.56
N GLY A 50 -1.46 8.55 4.26
CA GLY A 50 -0.05 8.16 4.12
C GLY A 50 0.93 9.24 4.61
N GLY A 51 0.53 10.03 5.61
CA GLY A 51 1.29 11.16 6.13
C GLY A 51 0.42 12.12 6.94
N PRO A 52 0.96 13.22 7.48
CA PRO A 52 0.19 14.15 8.30
C PRO A 52 -0.96 14.77 7.50
N TRP A 53 -2.21 14.45 7.86
CA TRP A 53 -3.37 14.79 7.02
C TRP A 53 -3.54 16.30 6.75
N ARG A 54 -3.12 17.13 7.71
CA ARG A 54 -3.19 18.61 7.66
C ARG A 54 -2.38 19.23 6.52
N GLU A 55 -1.45 18.47 5.93
CA GLU A 55 -0.69 18.92 4.75
C GLU A 55 -1.53 18.88 3.46
N SER A 56 -2.64 18.15 3.44
CA SER A 56 -3.43 17.92 2.23
C SER A 56 -4.94 18.18 2.38
N VAL A 57 -5.43 18.33 3.61
CA VAL A 57 -6.85 18.53 3.91
C VAL A 57 -7.02 19.66 4.93
N ALA A 58 -7.90 20.61 4.62
CA ALA A 58 -8.23 21.70 5.53
C ALA A 58 -9.06 21.20 6.74
N PRO A 59 -8.88 21.76 7.95
CA PRO A 59 -9.76 21.46 9.06
C PRO A 59 -11.17 22.06 8.87
N PRO A 60 -12.24 21.41 9.40
CA PRO A 60 -12.23 20.09 10.02
C PRO A 60 -12.13 18.96 8.97
N ALA A 61 -11.34 17.93 9.27
CA ALA A 61 -11.03 16.88 8.29
C ALA A 61 -12.28 16.15 7.78
N TRP A 62 -13.23 15.82 8.66
CA TRP A 62 -14.45 15.10 8.29
C TRP A 62 -15.36 15.87 7.32
N ALA A 63 -15.22 17.20 7.22
CA ALA A 63 -15.99 18.02 6.28
C ALA A 63 -15.26 18.24 4.95
N ASN A 64 -13.93 18.16 4.93
CA ASN A 64 -13.10 18.57 3.79
C ASN A 64 -12.31 17.42 3.14
N MET A 65 -12.26 16.25 3.79
CA MET A 65 -11.53 15.08 3.27
C MET A 65 -12.25 14.48 2.05
N PRO A 66 -11.54 14.02 1.02
CA PRO A 66 -12.16 13.25 -0.06
C PRO A 66 -12.96 12.03 0.47
N PRO A 67 -14.14 11.71 -0.09
CA PRO A 67 -15.03 10.68 0.48
C PRO A 67 -14.38 9.29 0.59
N ASP A 68 -13.58 8.90 -0.41
CA ASP A 68 -12.83 7.65 -0.45
C ASP A 68 -11.82 7.55 0.71
N ARG A 69 -11.12 8.66 1.00
CA ARG A 69 -10.15 8.74 2.11
C ARG A 69 -10.83 8.73 3.47
N LEU A 70 -11.95 9.45 3.62
CA LEU A 70 -12.71 9.44 4.86
C LEU A 70 -13.29 8.04 5.12
N SER A 71 -13.79 7.37 4.08
CA SER A 71 -14.25 5.98 4.18
C SER A 71 -13.11 5.06 4.62
N LEU A 72 -11.92 5.17 4.03
CA LEU A 72 -10.76 4.38 4.45
C LEU A 72 -10.39 4.62 5.93
N ALA A 73 -10.43 5.87 6.40
CA ALA A 73 -10.16 6.19 7.79
C ALA A 73 -11.20 5.59 8.75
N ILE A 74 -12.48 5.57 8.35
CA ILE A 74 -13.57 4.90 9.08
C ILE A 74 -13.34 3.39 9.10
N ASP A 75 -13.12 2.76 7.94
CA ASP A 75 -12.88 1.32 7.82
C ASP A 75 -11.71 0.87 8.71
N LEU A 76 -10.65 1.68 8.77
CA LEU A 76 -9.50 1.43 9.64
C LEU A 76 -9.88 1.50 11.13
N GLY A 77 -10.68 2.47 11.55
CA GLY A 77 -11.12 2.58 12.94
C GLY A 77 -12.10 1.48 13.34
N GLU A 78 -12.98 1.04 12.43
CA GLU A 78 -13.81 -0.15 12.63
C GLU A 78 -12.95 -1.41 12.78
N ALA A 79 -11.91 -1.56 11.96
CA ALA A 79 -10.97 -2.67 12.08
C ALA A 79 -10.17 -2.62 13.39
N VAL A 80 -9.83 -1.44 13.91
CA VAL A 80 -9.23 -1.29 15.25
C VAL A 80 -10.19 -1.79 16.34
N LEU A 81 -11.47 -1.42 16.28
CA LEU A 81 -12.47 -1.94 17.23
C LEU A 81 -12.60 -3.47 17.14
N ALA A 82 -12.59 -4.01 15.93
CA ALA A 82 -12.69 -5.44 15.64
C ALA A 82 -11.38 -6.23 15.79
N GLU A 83 -10.29 -5.62 16.28
CA GLU A 83 -8.97 -6.25 16.45
C GLU A 83 -8.36 -6.78 15.13
N LYS A 84 -8.79 -6.21 14.00
CA LYS A 84 -8.28 -6.48 12.64
C LYS A 84 -7.28 -5.43 12.16
N ALA A 85 -6.89 -4.50 13.03
CA ALA A 85 -5.87 -3.48 12.76
C ALA A 85 -4.99 -3.21 13.99
N ASP A 86 -3.68 -3.06 13.77
CA ASP A 86 -2.71 -2.78 14.84
C ASP A 86 -2.64 -1.27 15.15
N LEU A 87 -3.42 -0.82 16.14
CA LEU A 87 -3.45 0.58 16.58
C LEU A 87 -2.07 1.09 17.06
N GLY A 88 -1.28 0.22 17.70
CA GLY A 88 0.06 0.55 18.19
C GLY A 88 1.00 0.93 17.05
N LEU A 89 1.03 0.11 16.01
CA LEU A 89 1.81 0.36 14.82
C LEU A 89 1.31 1.58 14.04
N LEU A 90 0.00 1.73 13.86
CA LEU A 90 -0.59 2.90 13.20
C LEU A 90 -0.23 4.21 13.94
N ASN A 91 -0.23 4.18 15.27
CA ASN A 91 0.19 5.32 16.09
C ASN A 91 1.68 5.66 15.90
N ARG A 92 2.56 4.66 15.96
CA ARG A 92 4.00 4.86 15.75
C ARG A 92 4.30 5.51 14.40
N ARG A 93 3.65 5.04 13.33
CA ARG A 93 3.81 5.61 11.98
C ARG A 93 3.37 7.08 11.91
N SER A 94 2.20 7.39 12.46
CA SER A 94 1.70 8.77 12.55
C SER A 94 2.65 9.67 13.35
N LEU A 95 3.26 9.19 14.44
CA LEU A 95 4.25 9.95 15.21
C LEU A 95 5.58 10.13 14.45
N ALA A 96 6.03 9.11 13.71
CA ALA A 96 7.24 9.18 12.88
C ALA A 96 7.10 10.25 11.79
N TRP A 97 5.99 10.26 11.05
CA TRP A 97 5.70 11.27 10.04
C TRP A 97 5.63 12.71 10.59
N ARG A 98 5.39 12.86 11.90
CA ARG A 98 5.32 14.16 12.59
C ARG A 98 6.63 14.54 13.30
N GLY A 99 7.70 13.75 13.11
CA GLY A 99 8.99 13.97 13.77
C GLY A 99 8.95 13.81 15.29
N LYS A 100 7.98 13.05 15.83
CA LYS A 100 7.78 12.87 17.28
C LYS A 100 8.47 11.64 17.85
N ILE A 101 9.03 10.76 17.01
CA ILE A 101 9.86 9.63 17.45
C ILE A 101 11.32 9.98 17.16
N ARG A 102 12.13 10.11 18.23
CA ARG A 102 13.56 10.44 18.13
C ARG A 102 14.47 9.22 17.93
N ARG A 103 14.06 8.01 18.36
CA ARG A 103 14.87 6.77 18.27
C ARG A 103 14.04 5.49 18.47
N SER A 104 13.70 4.86 17.34
CA SER A 104 13.82 3.42 17.04
C SER A 104 13.48 3.33 15.55
N VAL A 105 14.42 3.86 14.75
CA VAL A 105 14.30 3.97 13.31
C VAL A 105 14.18 2.54 12.77
N PRO A 106 13.25 2.25 11.85
CA PRO A 106 13.39 1.03 11.07
C PRO A 106 14.79 1.05 10.40
N PRO A 107 15.38 -0.11 10.07
CA PRO A 107 16.80 -0.20 9.69
C PRO A 107 17.16 0.85 8.63
N PRO A 108 18.36 1.47 8.69
CA PRO A 108 18.75 2.53 7.78
C PRO A 108 18.44 2.14 6.33
N VAL A 109 17.69 3.00 5.65
CA VAL A 109 17.28 2.74 4.27
C VAL A 109 18.47 3.03 3.36
N PRO A 110 18.94 2.07 2.56
CA PRO A 110 20.01 2.34 1.62
C PRO A 110 19.55 3.37 0.57
N ALA A 111 20.48 4.16 0.03
CA ALA A 111 20.13 5.09 -1.04
C ALA A 111 19.61 4.36 -2.30
N SER A 112 20.11 3.15 -2.53
CA SER A 112 19.68 2.27 -3.61
C SER A 112 20.03 0.80 -3.37
N LEU A 113 19.36 -0.09 -4.12
CA LEU A 113 19.70 -1.50 -4.31
C LEU A 113 20.08 -1.70 -5.77
N LYS A 114 21.20 -2.37 -6.03
CA LYS A 114 21.72 -2.58 -7.39
C LYS A 114 21.30 -3.95 -7.93
N GLY A 115 20.62 -3.95 -9.06
CA GLY A 115 20.32 -5.15 -9.83
C GLY A 115 21.17 -5.21 -11.11
N GLN A 116 21.15 -6.35 -11.79
CA GLN A 116 21.82 -6.48 -13.08
C GLN A 116 21.05 -5.67 -14.15
N GLY A 117 21.61 -4.53 -14.56
CA GLY A 117 21.02 -3.67 -15.59
C GLY A 117 19.85 -2.81 -15.10
N PHE A 118 19.67 -2.64 -13.78
CA PHE A 118 18.70 -1.72 -13.19
C PHE A 118 19.10 -1.33 -11.77
N VAL A 119 18.53 -0.24 -11.26
CA VAL A 119 18.71 0.23 -9.89
C VAL A 119 17.34 0.48 -9.26
N LEU A 120 17.14 -0.01 -8.04
CA LEU A 120 16.04 0.41 -7.17
C LEU A 120 16.54 1.55 -6.30
N ARG A 121 15.96 2.74 -6.42
CA ARG A 121 16.44 3.96 -5.74
C ARG A 121 15.31 4.73 -5.06
N ARG A 122 15.68 5.63 -4.14
CA ARG A 122 14.73 6.61 -3.57
C ARG A 122 14.12 7.47 -4.69
N TRP A 123 12.94 8.02 -4.44
CA TRP A 123 12.22 8.82 -5.41
C TRP A 123 12.88 10.19 -5.56
N LEU A 124 12.96 10.66 -6.80
CA LEU A 124 13.51 11.95 -7.17
C LEU A 124 12.40 12.86 -7.71
N ARG A 125 12.59 14.18 -7.62
CA ARG A 125 11.67 15.15 -8.25
C ARG A 125 11.58 14.97 -9.77
N ALA A 126 12.66 14.50 -10.40
CA ALA A 126 12.69 14.17 -11.82
C ALA A 126 11.74 13.02 -12.20
N ASP A 127 11.34 12.16 -11.24
CA ASP A 127 10.42 11.05 -11.49
C ASP A 127 8.96 11.50 -11.58
N ASP A 128 8.62 12.73 -11.15
CA ASP A 128 7.24 13.20 -11.05
C ASP A 128 6.50 13.18 -12.39
N ARG A 129 7.16 13.61 -13.46
CA ARG A 129 6.59 13.61 -14.83
C ARG A 129 6.44 12.19 -15.38
N PRO A 130 7.51 11.36 -15.48
CA PRO A 130 7.37 10.02 -16.03
C PRO A 130 6.45 9.12 -15.20
N PHE A 131 6.35 9.34 -13.87
CA PHE A 131 5.37 8.64 -13.05
C PHE A 131 3.92 9.08 -13.33
N ALA A 132 3.69 10.38 -13.56
CA ALA A 132 2.38 10.87 -13.99
C ALA A 132 1.98 10.32 -15.36
N ASP A 133 2.92 10.26 -16.31
CA ASP A 133 2.69 9.69 -17.64
C ASP A 133 2.34 8.19 -17.54
N LEU A 134 3.06 7.45 -16.69
CA LEU A 134 2.80 6.04 -16.40
C LEU A 134 1.41 5.79 -15.79
N ASN A 135 0.91 6.69 -14.93
CA ASN A 135 -0.43 6.57 -14.34
C ASN A 135 -1.55 7.10 -15.24
N ALA A 136 -1.22 7.88 -16.28
CA ALA A 136 -2.15 8.36 -17.28
C ALA A 136 -2.31 7.36 -18.45
N ASP A 137 -1.38 6.42 -18.62
CA ASP A 137 -1.44 5.39 -19.65
C ASP A 137 -2.59 4.40 -19.40
N ALA A 138 -3.64 4.51 -20.20
CA ALA A 138 -4.83 3.66 -20.11
C ALA A 138 -4.51 2.17 -20.26
N GLU A 139 -3.52 1.82 -21.09
CA GLU A 139 -3.12 0.42 -21.29
C GLU A 139 -2.39 -0.11 -20.04
N GLY A 140 -1.53 0.70 -19.43
CA GLY A 140 -0.86 0.36 -18.16
C GLY A 140 -1.83 0.28 -16.98
N MET A 141 -2.87 1.12 -17.00
CA MET A 141 -3.86 1.22 -15.93
C MET A 141 -5.11 0.37 -16.16
N ARG A 142 -5.17 -0.45 -17.22
CA ARG A 142 -6.36 -1.26 -17.56
C ARG A 142 -6.79 -2.25 -16.47
N HIS A 143 -5.92 -2.59 -15.53
CA HIS A 143 -6.25 -3.46 -14.38
C HIS A 143 -6.46 -2.68 -13.08
N PHE A 144 -6.64 -1.37 -13.18
CA PHE A 144 -6.98 -0.46 -12.10
C PHE A 144 -8.35 0.19 -12.38
N PRO A 145 -9.04 0.70 -11.35
CA PRO A 145 -10.37 1.30 -11.53
C PRO A 145 -10.37 2.51 -12.46
N SER A 146 -9.28 3.29 -12.48
CA SER A 146 -9.11 4.45 -13.34
C SER A 146 -7.63 4.79 -13.54
N THR A 147 -7.35 5.57 -14.58
CA THR A 147 -6.10 6.34 -14.68
C THR A 147 -6.05 7.42 -13.59
N LYS A 148 -4.90 8.06 -13.43
CA LYS A 148 -4.72 9.16 -12.48
C LYS A 148 -4.27 10.42 -13.19
N SER A 149 -4.73 11.55 -12.68
CA SER A 149 -4.20 12.87 -13.04
C SER A 149 -2.76 13.04 -12.55
N ARG A 150 -2.08 14.06 -13.09
CA ARG A 150 -0.75 14.47 -12.62
C ARG A 150 -0.73 14.83 -11.13
N GLY A 151 -1.78 15.50 -10.64
CA GLY A 151 -1.90 15.89 -9.23
C GLY A 151 -2.01 14.68 -8.31
N GLU A 152 -2.84 13.71 -8.65
CA GLU A 152 -2.99 12.46 -7.90
C GLU A 152 -1.69 11.64 -7.91
N SER A 153 -1.01 11.59 -9.06
CA SER A 153 0.28 10.89 -9.20
C SER A 153 1.36 11.51 -8.34
N LEU A 154 1.43 12.85 -8.26
CA LEU A 154 2.38 13.54 -7.39
C LEU A 154 2.12 13.24 -5.90
N ILE A 155 0.85 13.24 -5.49
CA ILE A 155 0.46 12.89 -4.12
C ILE A 155 0.86 11.44 -3.81
N GLU A 156 0.60 10.51 -4.73
CA GLU A 156 1.00 9.10 -4.58
C GLU A 156 2.52 8.95 -4.48
N ALA A 157 3.31 9.59 -5.34
CA ALA A 157 4.78 9.50 -5.30
C ALA A 157 5.33 9.96 -3.95
N ARG A 158 4.81 11.05 -3.38
CA ARG A 158 5.23 11.52 -2.05
C ARG A 158 4.80 10.60 -0.93
N ALA A 159 3.58 10.05 -1.01
CA ALA A 159 3.12 9.08 -0.03
C ALA A 159 3.95 7.78 -0.05
N ILE A 160 4.33 7.31 -1.25
CA ILE A 160 5.22 6.17 -1.43
C ILE A 160 6.59 6.45 -0.80
N ASP A 161 7.19 7.59 -1.10
CA ASP A 161 8.53 7.95 -0.63
C ASP A 161 8.62 8.09 0.89
N ARG A 162 7.55 8.59 1.53
CA ARG A 162 7.44 8.72 3.01
C ARG A 162 7.39 7.39 3.75
N ARG A 163 7.03 6.29 3.08
CA ARG A 163 6.95 4.96 3.72
C ARG A 163 8.31 4.50 4.22
N PHE A 164 9.36 4.83 3.48
CA PHE A 164 10.73 4.50 3.88
C PHE A 164 11.11 5.13 5.24
N GLU A 165 10.61 6.33 5.54
CA GLU A 165 10.87 6.99 6.83
C GLU A 165 10.12 6.33 7.99
N SER A 166 8.89 5.86 7.76
CA SER A 166 8.05 5.28 8.79
C SER A 166 8.24 3.77 8.98
N ASP A 167 8.54 3.06 7.90
CA ASP A 167 8.53 1.60 7.83
C ASP A 167 9.94 1.01 7.54
N GLY A 168 10.89 1.83 7.08
CA GLY A 168 12.26 1.41 6.68
C GLY A 168 12.33 0.71 5.34
N PHE A 169 11.20 0.64 4.66
CA PHE A 169 11.04 0.11 3.32
C PHE A 169 9.87 0.81 2.64
N GLY A 170 9.80 0.67 1.33
CA GLY A 170 8.76 1.23 0.51
C GLY A 170 8.87 0.73 -0.93
N PRO A 171 7.93 1.10 -1.79
CA PRO A 171 8.08 0.93 -3.23
C PRO A 171 9.23 1.80 -3.74
N TRP A 172 10.28 1.16 -4.26
CA TRP A 172 11.43 1.81 -4.85
C TRP A 172 11.11 2.33 -6.25
N ALA A 173 11.66 3.49 -6.61
CA ALA A 173 11.71 3.90 -8.01
C ALA A 173 12.66 2.95 -8.76
N LEU A 174 12.21 2.41 -9.88
CA LEU A 174 12.95 1.50 -10.73
C LEU A 174 13.55 2.29 -11.88
N ASP A 175 14.88 2.34 -11.90
CA ASP A 175 15.67 3.08 -12.87
C ASP A 175 16.48 2.11 -13.73
N VAL A 176 16.50 2.32 -15.04
CA VAL A 176 17.30 1.55 -15.99
C VAL A 176 18.34 2.46 -16.61
N PRO A 177 19.65 2.14 -16.51
CA PRO A 177 20.70 2.95 -17.11
C PRO A 177 20.45 3.25 -18.59
N GLY A 178 20.51 4.52 -18.97
CA GLY A 178 20.23 5.01 -20.33
C GLY A 178 18.75 5.28 -20.64
N GLU A 179 17.82 4.71 -19.86
CA GLU A 179 16.36 4.93 -20.01
C GLU A 179 15.78 5.83 -18.89
N GLY A 180 16.38 5.79 -17.70
CA GLY A 180 15.90 6.51 -16.51
C GLY A 180 14.78 5.76 -15.79
N PHE A 181 13.84 6.51 -15.19
CA PHE A 181 12.71 5.95 -14.46
C PHE A 181 11.76 5.17 -15.39
N VAL A 182 11.48 3.92 -15.05
CA VAL A 182 10.57 3.04 -15.80
C VAL A 182 9.44 2.46 -14.95
N GLY A 183 9.29 2.88 -13.70
CA GLY A 183 8.24 2.43 -12.81
C GLY A 183 8.66 2.32 -11.36
N PHE A 184 7.91 1.54 -10.59
CA PHE A 184 8.26 1.25 -9.20
C PHE A 184 8.05 -0.23 -8.87
N VAL A 185 8.82 -0.71 -7.90
CA VAL A 185 8.69 -2.05 -7.31
C VAL A 185 9.06 -2.00 -5.84
N GLY A 186 8.29 -2.67 -4.99
CA GLY A 186 8.63 -2.86 -3.59
C GLY A 186 7.40 -3.05 -2.74
N ALA A 187 7.56 -2.92 -1.42
CA ALA A 187 6.49 -3.28 -0.50
C ALA A 187 5.98 -2.10 0.33
N MET A 188 4.76 -2.25 0.82
CA MET A 188 4.13 -1.29 1.69
C MET A 188 3.20 -1.99 2.68
N ARG A 189 2.97 -1.37 3.84
CA ARG A 189 1.96 -1.84 4.77
C ARG A 189 0.55 -1.58 4.22
N LEU A 190 -0.27 -2.63 4.19
CA LEU A 190 -1.68 -2.55 3.83
C LEU A 190 -2.43 -1.76 4.89
N ILE A 191 -3.04 -0.65 4.48
CA ILE A 191 -3.85 0.19 5.39
C ILE A 191 -5.31 -0.23 5.35
N ARG A 192 -5.80 -0.64 4.18
CA ARG A 192 -7.18 -1.08 4.05
C ARG A 192 -7.33 -2.45 4.72
N PRO A 193 -8.31 -2.64 5.62
CA PRO A 193 -8.70 -3.97 6.07
C PRO A 193 -9.17 -4.80 4.88
N MET A 194 -8.56 -5.97 4.69
CA MET A 194 -8.88 -6.89 3.59
C MET A 194 -9.52 -8.16 4.16
N PRO A 195 -10.42 -8.82 3.41
CA PRO A 195 -11.16 -10.00 3.88
C PRO A 195 -10.34 -11.29 3.78
N PHE A 196 -9.08 -11.27 4.18
CA PHE A 196 -8.19 -12.44 4.09
C PHE A 196 -8.47 -13.45 5.21
N GLY A 197 -8.43 -14.74 4.90
CA GLY A 197 -8.62 -15.83 5.87
C GLY A 197 -7.41 -16.15 6.76
N GLY A 198 -6.27 -15.48 6.58
CA GLY A 198 -4.97 -15.85 7.18
C GLY A 198 -4.54 -15.07 8.42
N GLY A 199 -5.43 -14.26 9.01
CA GLY A 199 -5.11 -13.43 10.19
C GLY A 199 -4.31 -12.17 9.89
N GLU A 200 -4.21 -11.78 8.62
CA GLU A 200 -3.63 -10.51 8.20
C GLU A 200 -4.38 -9.32 8.80
N THR A 201 -3.65 -8.39 9.41
CA THR A 201 -4.22 -7.18 10.00
C THR A 201 -3.79 -5.94 9.23
N ALA A 202 -4.70 -4.97 9.14
CA ALA A 202 -4.40 -3.65 8.60
C ALA A 202 -3.34 -2.94 9.45
N GLY A 203 -2.42 -2.28 8.78
CA GLY A 203 -1.24 -1.67 9.38
C GLY A 203 -0.06 -2.64 9.51
N ALA A 204 -0.27 -3.91 9.86
CA ALA A 204 0.83 -4.86 10.08
C ALA A 204 1.23 -5.63 8.81
N THR A 205 0.25 -6.04 8.01
CA THR A 205 0.47 -6.86 6.81
C THR A 205 1.25 -6.08 5.76
N VAL A 206 2.28 -6.71 5.19
CA VAL A 206 3.13 -6.12 4.15
C VAL A 206 2.74 -6.69 2.79
N GLU A 207 2.35 -5.81 1.88
CA GLU A 207 2.05 -6.13 0.47
C GLU A 207 3.25 -5.75 -0.40
N ILE A 208 3.69 -6.64 -1.29
CA ILE A 208 4.60 -6.30 -2.39
C ILE A 208 3.82 -6.00 -3.68
N GLY A 209 4.22 -4.96 -4.39
CA GLY A 209 3.60 -4.57 -5.65
C GLY A 209 4.57 -3.92 -6.64
N TRP A 210 4.09 -3.77 -7.88
CA TRP A 210 4.85 -3.22 -9.00
C TRP A 210 3.94 -2.50 -9.99
N ARG A 211 4.46 -1.44 -10.62
CA ARG A 211 3.86 -0.79 -11.78
C ARG A 211 4.98 -0.31 -12.69
N LEU A 212 5.02 -0.77 -13.93
CA LEU A 212 6.07 -0.47 -14.90
C LEU A 212 5.48 0.18 -16.14
N ALA A 213 6.23 1.10 -16.76
CA ALA A 213 5.94 1.67 -18.06
C ALA A 213 5.95 0.57 -19.13
N ARG A 214 5.16 0.75 -20.19
CA ARG A 214 5.05 -0.23 -21.29
C ARG A 214 6.38 -0.57 -21.95
N SER A 215 7.27 0.41 -22.09
CA SER A 215 8.64 0.23 -22.61
C SER A 215 9.49 -0.76 -21.81
N ALA A 216 9.11 -1.04 -20.56
CA ALA A 216 9.82 -1.96 -19.69
C ALA A 216 9.16 -3.36 -19.60
N TRP A 217 8.04 -3.59 -20.28
CA TRP A 217 7.35 -4.88 -20.28
C TRP A 217 8.10 -5.94 -21.10
N GLY A 218 7.81 -7.22 -20.86
CA GLY A 218 8.43 -8.34 -21.59
C GLY A 218 9.91 -8.62 -21.25
N ARG A 219 10.59 -7.73 -20.52
CA ARG A 219 12.03 -7.81 -20.19
C ARG A 219 12.36 -8.56 -18.90
N GLY A 220 11.35 -9.21 -18.29
CA GLY A 220 11.47 -9.84 -16.96
C GLY A 220 11.81 -8.86 -15.82
N LEU A 221 11.73 -7.55 -16.06
CA LEU A 221 12.25 -6.53 -15.15
C LEU A 221 11.48 -6.49 -13.82
N ALA A 222 10.14 -6.56 -13.86
CA ALA A 222 9.31 -6.60 -12.66
C ALA A 222 9.69 -7.74 -11.72
N THR A 223 9.87 -8.96 -12.24
CA THR A 223 10.26 -10.13 -11.45
C THR A 223 11.65 -9.96 -10.85
N ARG A 224 12.65 -9.55 -11.64
CA ARG A 224 14.03 -9.36 -11.13
C ARG A 224 14.11 -8.25 -10.08
N ALA A 225 13.41 -7.14 -10.30
CA ALA A 225 13.31 -6.04 -9.36
C ALA A 225 12.57 -6.43 -8.07
N ALA A 226 11.46 -7.16 -8.18
CA ALA A 226 10.70 -7.61 -7.02
C ALA A 226 11.50 -8.61 -6.18
N LYS A 227 12.28 -9.51 -6.80
CA LYS A 227 13.20 -10.40 -6.09
C LYS A 227 14.22 -9.61 -5.27
N LEU A 228 14.88 -8.62 -5.87
CA LEU A 228 15.83 -7.76 -5.15
C LEU A 228 15.18 -6.99 -3.99
N ALA A 229 13.95 -6.51 -4.16
CA ALA A 229 13.19 -5.87 -3.08
C ALA A 229 12.81 -6.86 -1.96
N LEU A 230 12.46 -8.11 -2.30
CA LEU A 230 12.17 -9.16 -1.31
C LEU A 230 13.42 -9.55 -0.51
N ASP A 231 14.57 -9.65 -1.14
CA ASP A 231 15.83 -9.95 -0.46
C ASP A 231 16.15 -8.88 0.61
N ASP A 232 15.94 -7.60 0.30
CA ASP A 232 16.10 -6.49 1.25
C ASP A 232 15.03 -6.50 2.36
N LEU A 233 13.78 -6.83 2.03
CA LEU A 233 12.68 -6.93 2.98
C LEU A 233 12.89 -8.06 4.00
N PHE A 234 13.26 -9.24 3.53
CA PHE A 234 13.46 -10.41 4.39
C PHE A 234 14.78 -10.34 5.14
N GLY A 235 15.84 -9.82 4.52
CA GLY A 235 17.15 -9.64 5.15
C GLY A 235 17.21 -8.43 6.06
N ARG A 236 17.38 -7.24 5.47
CA ARG A 236 17.60 -5.99 6.23
C ARG A 236 16.39 -5.61 7.09
N CYS A 237 15.19 -5.71 6.54
CA CYS A 237 13.97 -5.25 7.23
C CYS A 237 13.38 -6.27 8.21
N GLY A 238 13.84 -7.53 8.16
CA GLY A 238 13.31 -8.61 9.02
C GLY A 238 11.82 -8.86 8.85
N VAL A 239 11.24 -8.55 7.68
CA VAL A 239 9.83 -8.83 7.39
C VAL A 239 9.67 -10.36 7.27
N PRO A 240 8.80 -11.00 8.05
CA PRO A 240 8.72 -12.46 8.08
C PRO A 240 7.95 -13.04 6.89
N ALA A 241 7.03 -12.27 6.33
CA ALA A 241 6.19 -12.66 5.20
C ALA A 241 5.64 -11.43 4.48
N VAL A 242 5.33 -11.61 3.20
CA VAL A 242 4.60 -10.64 2.38
C VAL A 242 3.40 -11.29 1.71
N VAL A 243 2.43 -10.46 1.36
CA VAL A 243 1.35 -10.82 0.45
C VAL A 243 1.48 -10.06 -0.86
N ALA A 244 0.81 -10.55 -1.90
CA ALA A 244 0.52 -9.78 -3.11
C ALA A 244 -0.84 -10.21 -3.61
N PHE A 245 -1.63 -9.28 -4.14
CA PHE A 245 -2.90 -9.62 -4.74
C PHE A 245 -3.17 -8.75 -5.96
N THR A 246 -4.03 -9.25 -6.84
CA THR A 246 -4.40 -8.54 -8.07
C THR A 246 -5.72 -9.08 -8.59
N ALA A 247 -6.38 -8.30 -9.46
CA ALA A 247 -7.61 -8.75 -10.11
C ALA A 247 -7.36 -10.08 -10.84
N ALA A 248 -8.32 -11.00 -10.80
CA ALA A 248 -8.19 -12.34 -11.36
C ALA A 248 -7.90 -12.32 -12.87
N CYS A 249 -8.33 -11.27 -13.57
CA CYS A 249 -8.04 -11.06 -14.99
C CYS A 249 -6.66 -10.44 -15.28
N ASN A 250 -5.86 -10.09 -14.26
CA ASN A 250 -4.53 -9.50 -14.42
C ASN A 250 -3.43 -10.58 -14.53
N THR A 251 -3.49 -11.37 -15.61
CA THR A 251 -2.52 -12.44 -15.93
C THR A 251 -1.06 -11.97 -15.88
N PRO A 252 -0.67 -10.76 -16.36
CA PRO A 252 0.71 -10.29 -16.23
C PRO A 252 1.22 -10.24 -14.79
N SER A 253 0.41 -9.75 -13.85
CA SER A 253 0.79 -9.65 -12.44
C SER A 253 0.81 -11.03 -11.76
N LEU A 254 -0.17 -11.89 -12.06
CA LEU A 254 -0.20 -13.29 -11.60
C LEU A 254 1.09 -14.05 -12.00
N ARG A 255 1.57 -13.85 -13.23
CA ARG A 255 2.84 -14.45 -13.69
C ARG A 255 4.06 -13.94 -12.90
N VAL A 256 4.07 -12.67 -12.48
CA VAL A 256 5.14 -12.15 -11.63
C VAL A 256 5.09 -12.83 -10.26
N MET A 257 3.92 -12.91 -9.62
CA MET A 257 3.74 -13.59 -8.33
C MET A 257 4.21 -15.06 -8.40
N HIS A 258 3.82 -15.78 -9.45
CA HIS A 258 4.24 -17.17 -9.69
C HIS A 258 5.76 -17.29 -9.82
N ARG A 259 6.40 -16.46 -10.67
CA ARG A 259 7.86 -16.49 -10.87
C ARG A 259 8.67 -16.06 -9.64
N LEU A 260 8.05 -15.33 -8.71
CA LEU A 260 8.64 -15.00 -7.42
C LEU A 260 8.55 -16.17 -6.41
N GLY A 261 7.90 -17.27 -6.78
CA GLY A 261 7.66 -18.40 -5.88
C GLY A 261 6.59 -18.13 -4.84
N MET A 262 5.72 -17.12 -5.04
CA MET A 262 4.61 -16.87 -4.14
C MET A 262 3.56 -17.99 -4.30
N VAL A 263 2.95 -18.39 -3.19
CA VAL A 263 1.96 -19.46 -3.15
C VAL A 263 0.56 -18.87 -3.20
N PHE A 264 -0.27 -19.38 -4.10
CA PHE A 264 -1.69 -19.03 -4.15
C PHE A 264 -2.36 -19.37 -2.82
N ALA A 265 -3.19 -18.45 -2.34
CA ALA A 265 -3.75 -18.51 -1.01
C ALA A 265 -5.27 -18.66 -1.05
N GLU A 266 -5.95 -17.68 -1.66
CA GLU A 266 -7.41 -17.63 -1.74
C GLU A 266 -7.85 -16.64 -2.82
N ASP A 267 -9.07 -16.83 -3.32
CA ASP A 267 -9.78 -15.82 -4.10
C ASP A 267 -10.67 -15.00 -3.16
N PHE A 268 -10.81 -13.70 -3.45
CA PHE A 268 -11.69 -12.82 -2.67
C PHE A 268 -12.30 -11.70 -3.53
N LEU A 269 -13.39 -11.11 -3.04
CA LEU A 269 -14.00 -9.94 -3.67
C LEU A 269 -13.43 -8.66 -3.05
N HIS A 270 -12.80 -7.80 -3.85
CA HIS A 270 -12.13 -6.61 -3.33
C HIS A 270 -13.16 -5.58 -2.82
N PRO A 271 -13.12 -5.19 -1.53
CA PRO A 271 -14.20 -4.43 -0.90
C PRO A 271 -14.32 -2.98 -1.40
N ALA A 272 -13.28 -2.46 -2.04
CA ALA A 272 -13.29 -1.11 -2.61
C ALA A 272 -13.83 -1.05 -4.05
N LEU A 273 -14.20 -2.18 -4.65
CA LEU A 273 -14.71 -2.25 -6.02
C LEU A 273 -16.21 -2.54 -6.02
N PRO A 274 -16.97 -1.94 -6.95
CA PRO A 274 -18.40 -2.22 -7.09
C PRO A 274 -18.66 -3.72 -7.24
N ALA A 275 -19.82 -4.16 -6.75
CA ALA A 275 -20.35 -5.48 -7.08
C ALA A 275 -20.41 -5.63 -8.61
N ASP A 276 -20.09 -6.84 -9.08
CA ASP A 276 -20.11 -7.24 -10.49
C ASP A 276 -19.11 -6.52 -11.41
N ASP A 277 -18.21 -5.69 -10.86
CA ASP A 277 -17.08 -5.15 -11.61
C ASP A 277 -16.11 -6.28 -12.00
N ARG A 278 -15.65 -6.31 -13.26
CA ARG A 278 -14.69 -7.33 -13.75
C ARG A 278 -13.37 -7.35 -12.96
N LEU A 279 -13.02 -6.25 -12.31
CA LEU A 279 -11.84 -6.12 -11.46
C LEU A 279 -12.12 -6.57 -10.03
N GLN A 280 -13.38 -6.76 -9.61
CA GLN A 280 -13.72 -7.12 -8.23
C GLN A 280 -13.08 -8.45 -7.77
N PRO A 281 -13.16 -9.56 -8.54
CA PRO A 281 -12.54 -10.81 -8.13
C PRO A 281 -11.02 -10.66 -8.12
N HIS A 282 -10.39 -10.96 -7.00
CA HIS A 282 -8.95 -10.87 -6.80
C HIS A 282 -8.38 -12.21 -6.32
N ARG A 283 -7.13 -12.46 -6.68
CA ARG A 283 -6.34 -13.59 -6.16
C ARG A 283 -5.31 -13.11 -5.17
N LEU A 284 -5.23 -13.75 -4.01
CA LEU A 284 -4.20 -13.52 -3.00
C LEU A 284 -3.09 -14.54 -3.12
N TYR A 285 -1.84 -14.06 -3.01
CA TYR A 285 -0.63 -14.86 -2.95
C TYR A 285 0.18 -14.49 -1.69
N ARG A 286 0.87 -15.47 -1.12
CA ARG A 286 1.69 -15.33 0.10
C ARG A 286 3.13 -15.80 -0.16
N LEU A 287 4.08 -15.16 0.50
CA LEU A 287 5.48 -15.59 0.51
C LEU A 287 6.07 -15.37 1.90
N LYS A 288 6.69 -16.41 2.47
CA LYS A 288 7.41 -16.35 3.75
C LYS A 288 8.91 -16.21 3.51
N ALA A 289 9.61 -15.56 4.43
CA ALA A 289 11.07 -15.56 4.44
C ALA A 289 11.60 -17.01 4.47
N GLY A 290 12.61 -17.31 3.65
CA GLY A 290 13.14 -18.67 3.47
C GLY A 290 12.31 -19.60 2.58
N GLY A 291 11.17 -19.14 2.06
CA GLY A 291 10.25 -19.91 1.21
C GLY A 291 10.50 -19.82 -0.30
N THR A 292 11.67 -19.37 -0.76
CA THR A 292 12.00 -19.42 -2.20
C THR A 292 12.27 -20.86 -2.60
N SER A 293 11.20 -21.63 -2.84
CA SER A 293 11.32 -22.91 -3.53
C SER A 293 11.84 -22.66 -4.94
N SER A 294 12.94 -23.32 -5.28
CA SER A 294 13.43 -23.46 -6.65
C SER A 294 12.39 -24.21 -7.48
N ILE A 295 11.40 -23.49 -8.03
CA ILE A 295 10.45 -24.06 -8.97
C ILE A 295 10.83 -23.54 -10.36
N GLY A 296 11.29 -24.48 -11.19
CA GLY A 296 11.61 -24.26 -12.59
C GLY A 296 10.40 -23.80 -13.39
N ASP A 297 10.69 -23.26 -14.57
CA ASP A 297 9.75 -22.77 -15.59
C ASP A 297 8.64 -23.80 -15.90
N GLN A 298 7.53 -23.75 -15.17
CA GLN A 298 6.25 -24.26 -15.65
C GLN A 298 5.20 -23.19 -15.40
N ALA A 299 4.88 -22.45 -16.45
CA ALA A 299 3.73 -21.57 -16.49
C ALA A 299 2.45 -22.43 -16.46
N PRO A 300 1.34 -21.96 -15.86
CA PRO A 300 0.07 -22.65 -15.95
C PRO A 300 -0.37 -22.71 -17.42
N GLU A 301 -0.70 -23.90 -17.88
CA GLU A 301 -1.29 -24.13 -19.21
C GLU A 301 -2.62 -23.37 -19.33
N ASP A 302 -2.73 -22.61 -20.42
CA ASP A 302 -3.95 -21.95 -20.85
C ASP A 302 -4.97 -23.05 -21.21
N HIS A 303 -5.90 -23.36 -20.31
CA HIS A 303 -7.10 -24.09 -20.69
C HIS A 303 -7.98 -23.18 -21.56
N ARG A 304 -7.76 -23.26 -22.86
CA ARG A 304 -8.73 -22.84 -23.87
C ARG A 304 -9.86 -23.86 -23.92
N SER A 305 -11.08 -23.41 -23.64
CA SER A 305 -12.32 -23.89 -24.24
C SER A 305 -13.25 -22.70 -24.38
#